data_AF-A0A3P1W099-F1
#
_entry.id   AF-A0A3P1W099-F1
#
_cell.length_a   1.000
_cell.length_b   1.000
_cell.length_c   1.000
_cell.angle_alpha   90.00
_cell.angle_beta   90.00
_cell.angle_gamma   90.00
#
_symmetry.space_group_name_H-M   'P 1'
#
loop_
_entity.id
_entity.type
_entity.pdbx_description
1 polymer ?
#
loop_
_entity_poly.entity_id
_entity_poly.type
_entity_poly.pdbx_seq_one_letter_code
_entity_poly.pdbx_strand_id
1 'polypeptide(L)'
;MSDLEKDYLKYEDGGKNAIKGYNFQSYAGIYYMLVLYKNDKSFKIGFEKNDDIEIHLLDSIRYKIQVKSSKKGLTLNKILKTSDKEKLSIFQKLISDKTYDCYKICFPIKAFSNFENLEKCIDLGIGEECRHIEKNKEVLKSLKEKEIDIKKIILQELPFSEKHDNAKKYILGLVKSDIKKLNLIAKVSIALLV
;
A
#
# COMPACT_ATOMS: atom_id res chain seq x y z
N MET A 1 -27.68 18.67 -9.37
CA MET A 1 -27.10 17.31 -9.52
C MET A 1 -25.62 17.48 -9.80
N SER A 2 -24.78 17.09 -8.85
CA SER A 2 -23.32 17.26 -8.91
C SER A 2 -22.71 16.30 -9.93
N ASP A 3 -21.50 16.60 -10.42
CA ASP A 3 -20.82 15.72 -11.38
C ASP A 3 -20.47 14.34 -10.79
N LEU A 4 -20.33 14.26 -9.46
CA LEU A 4 -20.23 13.00 -8.69
C LEU A 4 -21.52 12.17 -8.75
N GLU A 5 -22.68 12.82 -8.63
CA GLU A 5 -23.98 12.14 -8.74
C GLU A 5 -24.23 11.64 -10.16
N LYS A 6 -23.78 12.39 -11.17
CA LYS A 6 -23.88 11.97 -12.57
C LYS A 6 -22.97 10.77 -12.88
N ASP A 7 -21.78 10.71 -12.31
CA ASP A 7 -20.89 9.56 -12.45
C ASP A 7 -21.41 8.34 -11.71
N TYR A 8 -21.99 8.50 -10.52
CA TYR A 8 -22.59 7.39 -9.76
C TYR A 8 -23.76 6.74 -10.52
N LEU A 9 -24.65 7.56 -11.10
CA LEU A 9 -25.81 7.11 -11.88
C LEU A 9 -25.40 6.44 -13.21
N LYS A 10 -24.24 6.78 -13.77
CA LYS A 10 -23.69 6.14 -14.98
C LYS A 10 -23.34 4.66 -14.78
N TYR A 11 -23.17 4.22 -13.54
CA TYR A 11 -22.79 2.86 -13.19
C TYR A 11 -23.88 2.12 -12.39
N GLU A 12 -25.12 2.62 -12.34
CA GLU A 12 -26.23 1.94 -11.65
C GLU A 12 -26.61 0.59 -12.28
N ASP A 13 -26.33 0.37 -13.57
CA ASP A 13 -26.38 -0.94 -14.22
C ASP A 13 -25.18 -1.86 -13.88
N GLY A 14 -24.34 -1.46 -12.91
CA GLY A 14 -23.07 -2.06 -12.53
C GLY A 14 -23.12 -3.50 -12.00
N GLY A 15 -24.29 -4.14 -11.93
CA GLY A 15 -24.42 -5.54 -11.52
C GLY A 15 -23.88 -6.56 -12.53
N LYS A 16 -23.91 -6.26 -13.84
CA LYS A 16 -23.45 -7.20 -14.89
C LYS A 16 -22.02 -6.95 -15.39
N ASN A 17 -21.52 -5.72 -15.27
CA ASN A 17 -20.20 -5.30 -15.73
C ASN A 17 -19.39 -4.60 -14.64
N ALA A 18 -19.58 -4.97 -13.35
CA ALA A 18 -18.60 -4.63 -12.33
C ALA A 18 -17.22 -5.04 -12.85
N ILE A 19 -16.31 -4.06 -12.97
CA ILE A 19 -14.91 -4.28 -13.33
C ILE A 19 -14.45 -5.54 -12.57
N LYS A 20 -14.10 -6.60 -13.31
CA LYS A 20 -13.85 -7.94 -12.77
C LYS A 20 -13.08 -7.89 -11.46
N GLY A 21 -13.78 -8.05 -10.35
CA GLY A 21 -13.23 -8.22 -9.01
C GLY A 21 -12.60 -6.97 -8.40
N TYR A 22 -12.93 -6.73 -7.13
CA TYR A 22 -12.10 -5.94 -6.22
C TYR A 22 -10.64 -6.42 -6.32
N ASN A 23 -9.75 -5.57 -6.83
CA ASN A 23 -8.34 -5.90 -6.94
C ASN A 23 -7.63 -5.68 -5.60
N PHE A 24 -6.55 -6.42 -5.34
CA PHE A 24 -5.78 -6.33 -4.10
C PHE A 24 -5.28 -4.90 -3.81
N GLN A 25 -5.05 -4.10 -4.85
CA GLN A 25 -4.76 -2.67 -4.78
C GLN A 25 -5.83 -1.88 -4.02
N SER A 26 -7.12 -2.11 -4.28
CA SER A 26 -8.20 -1.41 -3.59
C SER A 26 -8.16 -1.65 -2.08
N TYR A 27 -7.91 -2.90 -1.66
CA TYR A 27 -7.77 -3.24 -0.24
C TYR A 27 -6.51 -2.68 0.41
N ALA A 28 -5.40 -2.67 -0.32
CA ALA A 28 -4.17 -2.01 0.12
C ALA A 28 -4.42 -0.51 0.37
N GLY A 29 -5.11 0.17 -0.56
CA GLY A 29 -5.47 1.58 -0.42
C GLY A 29 -6.34 1.84 0.81
N ILE A 30 -7.42 1.07 0.99
CA ILE A 30 -8.29 1.19 2.19
C ILE A 30 -7.48 0.95 3.47
N TYR A 31 -6.59 -0.05 3.48
CA TYR A 31 -5.71 -0.29 4.63
C TYR A 31 -4.83 0.92 4.95
N TYR A 32 -4.17 1.51 3.96
CA TYR A 32 -3.35 2.72 4.18
C TYR A 32 -4.18 3.89 4.70
N MET A 33 -5.39 4.10 4.16
CA MET A 33 -6.29 5.14 4.66
C MET A 33 -6.63 4.94 6.14
N LEU A 34 -6.92 3.71 6.56
CA LEU A 34 -7.22 3.39 7.95
C LEU A 34 -6.02 3.57 8.86
N VAL A 35 -4.83 3.12 8.45
CA VAL A 35 -3.59 3.30 9.24
C VAL A 35 -3.27 4.78 9.40
N LEU A 36 -3.36 5.56 8.32
CA LEU A 36 -3.12 6.99 8.36
C LEU A 36 -4.12 7.73 9.25
N TYR A 37 -5.40 7.37 9.14
CA TYR A 37 -6.44 7.94 9.99
C TYR A 37 -6.20 7.62 11.48
N LYS A 38 -5.84 6.38 11.82
CA LYS A 38 -5.50 5.97 13.19
C LYS A 38 -4.30 6.73 13.78
N ASN A 39 -3.41 7.20 12.90
CA ASN A 39 -2.19 7.92 13.29
C ASN A 39 -2.37 9.45 13.19
N ASP A 40 -3.62 9.94 13.11
CA ASP A 40 -3.97 11.36 12.99
C ASP A 40 -3.22 12.09 11.85
N LYS A 41 -2.96 11.36 10.75
CA LYS A 41 -2.30 11.93 9.57
C LYS A 41 -3.32 12.51 8.62
N SER A 42 -3.04 13.71 8.13
CA SER A 42 -3.78 14.29 7.00
C SER A 42 -3.14 13.85 5.69
N PHE A 43 -3.93 13.31 4.77
CA PHE A 43 -3.42 12.71 3.54
C PHE A 43 -4.33 12.93 2.34
N LYS A 44 -3.75 12.81 1.15
CA LYS A 44 -4.45 12.55 -0.12
C LYS A 44 -3.96 11.22 -0.68
N ILE A 45 -4.89 10.40 -1.19
CA ILE A 45 -4.58 9.11 -1.80
C ILE A 45 -5.14 9.07 -3.22
N GLY A 46 -4.31 8.65 -4.16
CA GLY A 46 -4.68 8.45 -5.56
C GLY A 46 -4.49 6.99 -5.97
N PHE A 47 -5.42 6.46 -6.76
CA PHE A 47 -5.30 5.15 -7.39
C PHE A 47 -4.95 5.35 -8.86
N GLU A 48 -3.77 4.89 -9.25
CA GLU A 48 -3.32 4.97 -10.63
C GLU A 48 -3.57 3.64 -11.37
N LYS A 49 -3.33 3.67 -12.69
CA LYS A 49 -3.34 2.45 -13.52
C LYS A 49 -2.23 1.49 -13.07
N ASN A 50 -2.38 0.20 -13.37
CA ASN A 50 -1.34 -0.84 -13.21
C ASN A 50 -0.92 -1.19 -11.76
N ASP A 51 -1.88 -1.18 -10.83
CA ASP A 51 -1.69 -1.52 -9.41
C ASP A 51 -0.84 -0.51 -8.61
N ASP A 52 -0.75 0.74 -9.06
CA ASP A 52 0.03 1.78 -8.38
C ASP A 52 -0.89 2.66 -7.50
N ILE A 53 -0.41 3.06 -6.33
CA ILE A 53 -1.07 3.95 -5.37
C ILE A 53 -0.11 5.10 -5.06
N GLU A 54 -0.64 6.30 -5.00
CA GLU A 54 0.10 7.49 -4.58
C GLU A 54 -0.49 8.01 -3.28
N ILE A 55 0.37 8.30 -2.30
CA ILE A 55 -0.04 8.88 -1.02
C ILE A 55 0.77 10.15 -0.80
N HIS A 56 0.07 11.25 -0.58
CA HIS A 56 0.64 12.53 -0.21
C HIS A 56 0.23 12.84 1.21
N LEU A 57 1.17 12.81 2.14
CA LEU A 57 0.94 13.31 3.48
C LEU A 57 1.05 14.84 3.45
N LEU A 58 0.10 15.54 4.06
CA LEU A 58 0.09 17.01 4.04
C LEU A 58 1.23 17.62 4.86
N ASP A 59 1.90 16.81 5.69
CA ASP A 59 3.11 17.13 6.43
C ASP A 59 4.42 16.87 5.64
N SER A 60 4.33 16.71 4.30
CA SER A 60 5.37 16.82 3.25
C SER A 60 5.84 15.56 2.53
N ILE A 61 5.53 14.36 3.02
CA ILE A 61 6.07 13.12 2.44
C ILE A 61 5.17 12.58 1.32
N ARG A 62 5.77 12.27 0.18
CA ARG A 62 5.11 11.61 -0.96
C ARG A 62 5.58 10.17 -1.14
N TYR A 63 4.62 9.27 -1.25
CA TYR A 63 4.85 7.84 -1.50
C TYR A 63 4.36 7.43 -2.87
N LYS A 64 5.21 6.71 -3.60
CA LYS A 64 4.80 5.87 -4.72
C LYS A 64 4.76 4.43 -4.24
N ILE A 65 3.61 3.78 -4.34
CA ILE A 65 3.41 2.42 -3.84
C ILE A 65 2.97 1.54 -5.00
N GLN A 66 3.72 0.48 -5.26
CA GLN A 66 3.35 -0.53 -6.23
C GLN A 66 2.80 -1.76 -5.51
N VAL A 67 1.52 -2.02 -5.72
CA VAL A 67 0.83 -3.17 -5.16
C VAL A 67 1.02 -4.38 -6.07
N LYS A 68 1.40 -5.52 -5.49
CA LYS A 68 1.60 -6.75 -6.27
C LYS A 68 0.93 -7.93 -5.59
N SER A 69 -0.20 -8.37 -6.16
CA SER A 69 -0.84 -9.63 -5.78
C SER A 69 -0.09 -10.79 -6.42
N SER A 70 0.51 -11.67 -5.62
CA SER A 70 1.14 -12.89 -6.15
C SER A 70 0.82 -14.10 -5.27
N LYS A 71 -0.10 -14.95 -5.74
CA LYS A 71 -0.42 -16.25 -5.13
C LYS A 71 0.81 -17.16 -5.00
N LYS A 72 1.74 -17.06 -5.95
CA LYS A 72 2.98 -17.88 -6.02
C LYS A 72 4.18 -17.17 -5.38
N GLY A 73 3.95 -16.13 -4.57
CA GLY A 73 5.00 -15.32 -3.97
C GLY A 73 5.64 -14.32 -4.95
N LEU A 74 5.99 -13.15 -4.43
CA LEU A 74 6.84 -12.17 -5.10
C LEU A 74 8.27 -12.44 -4.64
N THR A 75 9.23 -12.49 -5.57
CA THR A 75 10.66 -12.65 -5.26
C THR A 75 11.42 -11.45 -5.81
N LEU A 76 12.62 -11.19 -5.29
CA LEU A 76 13.47 -10.11 -5.79
C LEU A 76 13.75 -10.26 -7.29
N ASN A 77 14.02 -11.49 -7.76
CA ASN A 77 14.21 -11.74 -9.20
C ASN A 77 13.00 -11.34 -10.04
N LYS A 78 11.76 -11.58 -9.57
CA LYS A 78 10.55 -11.13 -10.29
C LYS A 78 10.40 -9.61 -10.28
N ILE A 79 10.85 -8.95 -9.21
CA ILE A 79 10.82 -7.49 -9.09
C ILE A 79 11.81 -6.84 -10.07
N LEU A 80 12.98 -7.44 -10.25
CA LEU A 80 14.07 -6.90 -11.06
C LEU A 80 14.00 -7.31 -12.53
N LYS A 81 13.39 -8.46 -12.84
CA LYS A 81 13.31 -9.00 -14.19
C LYS A 81 12.37 -8.17 -15.08
N THR A 82 12.86 -7.81 -16.27
CA THR A 82 12.05 -7.33 -17.40
C THR A 82 11.37 -8.52 -18.07
N SER A 83 10.12 -8.36 -18.50
CA SER A 83 9.43 -9.38 -19.29
C SER A 83 9.47 -9.03 -20.77
N ASP A 84 9.33 -10.00 -21.67
CA ASP A 84 9.37 -9.75 -23.12
C ASP A 84 8.25 -8.79 -23.60
N LYS A 85 7.19 -8.65 -22.80
CA LYS A 85 6.07 -7.73 -23.06
C LYS A 85 6.27 -6.34 -22.46
N GLU A 86 7.17 -6.19 -21.49
CA GLU A 86 7.36 -4.95 -20.74
C GLU A 86 8.79 -4.45 -20.81
N LYS A 87 8.96 -3.20 -21.27
CA LYS A 87 10.28 -2.57 -21.42
C LYS A 87 10.99 -2.28 -20.10
N LEU A 88 10.26 -2.25 -18.98
CA LEU A 88 10.76 -1.93 -17.65
C LEU A 88 10.26 -2.96 -16.65
N SER A 89 11.12 -3.35 -15.69
CA SER A 89 10.75 -4.20 -14.57
C SER A 89 9.85 -3.47 -13.55
N ILE A 90 9.27 -4.21 -12.60
CA ILE A 90 8.51 -3.66 -11.47
C ILE A 90 9.34 -2.58 -10.77
N PHE A 91 10.60 -2.90 -10.44
CA PHE A 91 11.49 -1.96 -9.78
C PHE A 91 11.75 -0.70 -10.60
N GLN A 92 12.04 -0.85 -11.89
CA GLN A 92 12.35 0.29 -12.76
C GLN A 92 11.14 1.19 -12.99
N LYS A 93 9.93 0.63 -13.06
CA LYS A 93 8.68 1.40 -13.13
C LYS A 93 8.48 2.23 -11.87
N LEU A 94 8.66 1.60 -10.71
CA LEU A 94 8.49 2.25 -9.41
C LEU A 94 9.37 3.49 -9.26
N ILE A 95 10.65 3.39 -9.65
CA ILE A 95 11.64 4.47 -9.52
C ILE A 95 11.75 5.37 -10.77
N SER A 96 10.81 5.25 -11.72
CA SER A 96 10.88 6.00 -12.98
C SER A 96 10.67 7.50 -12.78
N ASP A 97 9.78 7.87 -11.86
CA ASP A 97 9.54 9.23 -11.39
C ASP A 97 10.32 9.50 -10.11
N LYS A 98 11.27 10.45 -10.16
CA LYS A 98 12.17 10.81 -9.06
C LYS A 98 11.57 11.78 -8.04
N THR A 99 10.33 12.22 -8.24
CA THR A 99 9.71 13.24 -7.39
C THR A 99 9.23 12.70 -6.05
N TYR A 100 9.23 11.39 -5.83
CA TYR A 100 8.78 10.78 -4.58
C TYR A 100 9.86 10.75 -3.50
N ASP A 101 9.43 10.92 -2.26
CA ASP A 101 10.29 10.83 -1.09
C ASP A 101 10.53 9.37 -0.71
N CYS A 102 9.53 8.51 -0.93
CA CYS A 102 9.55 7.10 -0.62
C CYS A 102 8.91 6.27 -1.74
N TYR A 103 9.54 5.14 -2.04
CA TYR A 103 9.08 4.15 -3.01
C TYR A 103 8.82 2.84 -2.29
N LYS A 104 7.64 2.27 -2.49
CA LYS A 104 7.23 1.06 -1.80
C LYS A 104 6.75 -0.01 -2.76
N ILE A 105 7.15 -1.25 -2.52
CA ILE A 105 6.52 -2.43 -3.12
C ILE A 105 5.80 -3.16 -2.01
N CYS A 106 4.47 -3.25 -2.09
CA CYS A 106 3.69 -3.96 -1.10
C CYS A 106 3.05 -5.23 -1.66
N PHE A 107 3.02 -6.26 -0.83
CA PHE A 107 2.58 -7.60 -1.20
C PHE A 107 1.84 -8.28 -0.04
N PRO A 108 1.13 -9.40 -0.30
CA PRO A 108 0.36 -10.10 0.72
C PRO A 108 1.22 -10.62 1.87
N ILE A 109 0.58 -10.86 3.01
CA ILE A 109 1.21 -11.45 4.20
C ILE A 109 1.99 -12.74 3.86
N LYS A 110 3.12 -12.95 4.56
CA LYS A 110 4.07 -14.07 4.40
C LYS A 110 4.95 -14.00 3.15
N ALA A 111 4.88 -12.97 2.32
CA ALA A 111 5.71 -12.91 1.11
C ALA A 111 7.18 -12.54 1.36
N PHE A 112 7.57 -11.95 2.49
CA PHE A 112 8.96 -11.72 2.91
C PHE A 112 9.76 -13.01 3.02
N SER A 113 9.12 -14.16 3.28
CA SER A 113 9.82 -15.46 3.29
C SER A 113 10.42 -15.83 1.93
N ASN A 114 10.06 -15.12 0.85
CA ASN A 114 10.60 -15.30 -0.49
C ASN A 114 11.80 -14.39 -0.79
N PHE A 115 12.28 -13.64 0.21
CA PHE A 115 13.39 -12.70 0.08
C PHE A 115 14.50 -13.09 1.06
N GLU A 116 15.73 -12.94 0.61
CA GLU A 116 16.93 -13.11 1.44
C GLU A 116 17.44 -11.73 1.85
N ASN A 117 18.10 -11.65 3.01
CA ASN A 117 18.83 -10.46 3.45
C ASN A 117 17.98 -9.18 3.46
N LEU A 118 16.85 -9.25 4.20
CA LEU A 118 16.00 -8.09 4.44
C LEU A 118 16.19 -7.59 5.87
N GLU A 119 16.44 -6.29 6.02
CA GLU A 119 16.50 -5.64 7.33
C GLU A 119 15.19 -4.95 7.66
N LYS A 120 14.73 -5.06 8.91
CA LYS A 120 13.57 -4.29 9.38
C LYS A 120 13.88 -2.80 9.30
N CYS A 121 12.91 -2.03 8.83
CA CYS A 121 13.01 -0.58 8.82
C CYS A 121 11.76 0.04 9.46
N ILE A 122 11.94 1.24 10.00
CA ILE A 122 10.82 2.06 10.44
C ILE A 122 10.16 2.61 9.19
N ASP A 123 8.87 2.33 9.05
CA ASP A 123 8.07 2.98 8.03
C ASP A 123 7.93 4.47 8.38
N LEU A 124 8.25 5.35 7.44
CA LEU A 124 8.17 6.80 7.58
C LEU A 124 6.72 7.32 7.71
N GLY A 125 5.73 6.45 7.95
CA GLY A 125 4.38 6.86 8.34
C GLY A 125 3.23 5.95 7.92
N ILE A 126 3.46 4.89 7.10
CA ILE A 126 2.36 4.14 6.47
C ILE A 126 2.53 2.62 6.37
N GLY A 127 2.40 1.87 7.46
CA GLY A 127 2.41 0.41 7.42
C GLY A 127 2.91 -0.23 8.71
N GLU A 128 2.57 -1.51 8.91
CA GLU A 128 2.99 -2.25 10.11
C GLU A 128 4.34 -2.96 9.94
N GLU A 129 4.53 -3.76 8.87
CA GLU A 129 5.78 -4.53 8.67
C GLU A 129 6.52 -4.13 7.39
N CYS A 130 7.59 -3.34 7.58
CA CYS A 130 8.42 -2.81 6.50
C CYS A 130 9.86 -3.28 6.62
N ARG A 131 10.48 -3.54 5.46
CA ARG A 131 11.88 -3.98 5.35
C ARG A 131 12.59 -3.32 4.17
N HIS A 132 13.91 -3.21 4.25
CA HIS A 132 14.77 -2.77 3.15
C HIS A 132 15.50 -3.95 2.51
N ILE A 133 15.81 -3.81 1.22
CA ILE A 133 16.69 -4.72 0.51
C ILE A 133 18.13 -4.43 0.94
N GLU A 134 18.82 -5.40 1.54
CA GLU A 134 20.24 -5.26 1.85
C GLU A 134 21.07 -5.33 0.56
N LYS A 135 22.04 -4.41 0.43
CA LYS A 135 23.11 -4.31 -0.60
C LYS A 135 23.00 -5.25 -1.82
N ASN A 136 21.93 -5.18 -2.59
CA ASN A 136 21.79 -5.95 -3.83
C ASN A 136 22.43 -5.17 -4.99
N LYS A 137 23.38 -5.79 -5.70
CA LYS A 137 24.17 -5.11 -6.75
C LYS A 137 23.31 -4.54 -7.88
N GLU A 138 22.27 -5.25 -8.32
CA GLU A 138 21.40 -4.81 -9.42
C GLU A 138 20.48 -3.66 -9.00
N VAL A 139 19.95 -3.74 -7.77
CA VAL A 139 19.18 -2.64 -7.14
C VAL A 139 20.06 -1.40 -7.01
N LEU A 140 21.26 -1.53 -6.43
CA LEU A 140 22.20 -0.42 -6.24
C LEU A 140 22.61 0.21 -7.57
N LYS A 141 22.83 -0.59 -8.63
CA LYS A 141 23.13 -0.08 -9.97
C LYS A 141 21.97 0.78 -10.51
N SER A 142 20.75 0.25 -10.46
CA SER A 142 19.55 0.93 -10.94
C SER A 142 19.26 2.24 -10.18
N LEU A 143 19.52 2.24 -8.87
CA LEU A 143 19.37 3.41 -8.00
C LEU A 143 20.45 4.47 -8.26
N LYS A 144 21.70 4.06 -8.50
CA LYS A 144 22.81 4.98 -8.80
C LYS A 144 22.57 5.77 -10.09
N GLU A 145 22.08 5.12 -11.14
CA GLU A 145 21.71 5.77 -12.41
C GLU A 145 20.59 6.81 -12.22
N LYS A 146 19.77 6.65 -11.18
CA LYS A 146 18.65 7.54 -10.86
C LYS A 146 18.94 8.50 -9.70
N GLU A 147 20.11 8.43 -9.06
CA GLU A 147 20.47 9.23 -7.88
C GLU A 147 19.45 9.07 -6.73
N ILE A 148 18.93 7.86 -6.52
CA ILE A 148 17.97 7.55 -5.46
C ILE A 148 18.69 6.80 -4.34
N ASP A 149 18.53 7.25 -3.10
CA ASP A 149 19.04 6.52 -1.92
C ASP A 149 18.26 5.20 -1.74
N ILE A 150 18.98 4.09 -1.53
CA ILE A 150 18.38 2.79 -1.23
C ILE A 150 17.45 2.81 -0.02
N LYS A 151 17.68 3.72 0.94
CA LYS A 151 16.79 3.92 2.09
C LYS A 151 15.39 4.41 1.72
N LYS A 152 15.20 4.95 0.51
CA LYS A 152 13.88 5.32 -0.01
C LYS A 152 13.10 4.12 -0.54
N ILE A 153 13.71 2.94 -0.67
CA ILE A 153 13.09 1.73 -1.21
C ILE A 153 12.63 0.83 -0.08
N ILE A 154 11.31 0.69 0.05
CA ILE A 154 10.67 -0.09 1.11
C ILE A 154 9.94 -1.28 0.51
N LEU A 155 10.15 -2.45 1.08
CA LEU A 155 9.29 -3.61 0.87
C LEU A 155 8.32 -3.71 2.05
N GLN A 156 7.04 -3.95 1.78
CA GLN A 156 6.02 -4.07 2.82
C GLN A 156 5.17 -5.32 2.65
N GLU A 157 4.98 -6.05 3.75
CA GLU A 157 3.87 -6.99 3.87
C GLU A 157 2.60 -6.28 4.32
N LEU A 158 1.52 -6.52 3.60
CA LEU A 158 0.18 -6.22 4.09
C LEU A 158 -0.27 -7.33 5.03
N PRO A 159 -0.98 -7.01 6.13
CA PRO A 159 -1.37 -7.98 7.17
C PRO A 159 -2.53 -8.91 6.75
N PHE A 160 -2.77 -9.05 5.45
CA PHE A 160 -3.80 -9.90 4.87
C PHE A 160 -3.34 -10.50 3.54
N SER A 161 -3.94 -11.63 3.18
CA SER A 161 -3.71 -12.25 1.87
C SER A 161 -4.46 -11.53 0.76
N GLU A 162 -4.09 -11.78 -0.49
CA GLU A 162 -4.77 -11.31 -1.70
C GLU A 162 -6.20 -11.86 -1.91
N LYS A 163 -6.65 -12.79 -1.06
CA LYS A 163 -8.04 -13.28 -1.04
C LYS A 163 -8.98 -12.22 -0.44
N HIS A 164 -10.02 -11.87 -1.19
CA HIS A 164 -11.05 -10.89 -0.83
C HIS A 164 -11.56 -11.04 0.61
N ASP A 165 -12.02 -12.24 0.99
CA ASP A 165 -12.61 -12.47 2.33
C ASP A 165 -11.63 -12.19 3.46
N ASN A 166 -10.35 -12.48 3.25
CA ASN A 166 -9.32 -12.26 4.26
C ASN A 166 -9.01 -10.78 4.41
N ALA A 167 -8.80 -10.07 3.30
CA ALA A 167 -8.59 -8.63 3.31
C ALA A 167 -9.77 -7.88 3.94
N LYS A 168 -11.01 -8.24 3.54
CA LYS A 168 -12.24 -7.69 4.09
C LYS A 168 -12.36 -7.96 5.60
N LYS A 169 -12.15 -9.19 6.04
CA LYS A 169 -12.20 -9.53 7.48
C LYS A 169 -11.20 -8.73 8.29
N TYR A 170 -9.97 -8.59 7.79
CA TYR A 170 -8.92 -7.82 8.47
C TYR A 170 -9.31 -6.34 8.59
N ILE A 171 -9.71 -5.70 7.49
CA ILE A 171 -10.14 -4.30 7.46
C ILE A 171 -11.33 -4.04 8.39
N LEU A 172 -12.35 -4.91 8.37
CA LEU A 172 -13.48 -4.81 9.30
C LEU A 172 -13.04 -4.98 10.75
N GLY A 173 -12.05 -5.84 11.01
CA GLY A 173 -11.43 -5.98 12.33
C GLY A 173 -10.76 -4.69 12.81
N LEU A 174 -9.99 -4.03 11.94
CA LEU A 174 -9.34 -2.75 12.23
C LEU A 174 -10.35 -1.65 12.58
N VAL A 175 -11.47 -1.57 11.86
CA VAL A 175 -12.52 -0.57 12.13
C VAL A 175 -13.23 -0.86 13.46
N LYS A 176 -13.55 -2.13 13.72
CA LYS A 176 -14.24 -2.54 14.96
C LYS A 176 -13.38 -2.30 16.22
N SER A 177 -12.07 -2.50 16.13
CA SER A 177 -11.19 -2.27 17.28
C SER A 177 -11.13 -0.79 17.68
N ASP A 178 -11.18 0.14 16.72
CA ASP A 178 -11.21 1.57 17.00
C ASP A 178 -12.55 2.04 17.57
N ILE A 179 -13.66 1.54 17.03
CA ILE A 179 -15.00 1.82 17.59
C ILE A 179 -15.06 1.39 19.06
N LYS A 180 -14.45 0.24 19.40
CA LYS A 180 -14.37 -0.20 20.80
C LYS A 180 -13.53 0.75 21.66
N LYS A 181 -12.40 1.27 21.17
CA LYS A 181 -11.57 2.25 21.89
C LYS A 181 -12.35 3.54 22.17
N LEU A 182 -13.07 4.07 21.17
CA LEU A 182 -13.92 5.26 21.32
C LEU A 182 -15.01 5.04 22.37
N ASN A 183 -15.69 3.89 22.33
CA ASN A 183 -16.71 3.54 23.31
C ASN A 183 -16.16 3.37 24.73
N LEU A 184 -14.91 2.89 24.88
CA LEU A 184 -14.25 2.76 26.18
C LEU A 184 -13.89 4.13 26.75
N ILE A 185 -13.33 5.02 25.93
CA ILE A 185 -13.02 6.41 26.32
C ILE A 185 -14.30 7.15 26.72
N ALA A 186 -15.37 7.05 25.94
CA ALA A 186 -16.66 7.65 26.27
C ALA A 186 -17.20 7.14 27.63
N LYS A 187 -17.10 5.84 27.92
CA LYS A 187 -17.51 5.27 29.22
C LYS A 187 -16.63 5.75 30.38
N VAL A 188 -15.32 5.85 30.18
CA VAL A 188 -14.38 6.34 31.19
C VAL A 188 -14.60 7.84 31.46
N SER A 189 -14.84 8.65 30.43
CA SER A 189 -15.18 10.07 30.57
C SER A 189 -16.52 10.29 31.29
N ILE A 190 -17.51 9.42 31.09
CA ILE A 190 -18.77 9.45 31.85
C ILE A 190 -18.55 9.05 33.32
N ALA A 191 -17.65 8.10 33.59
CA ALA A 191 -17.38 7.63 34.95
C ALA A 191 -16.53 8.59 35.80
N LEU A 192 -15.76 9.49 35.17
CA LEU A 192 -14.92 10.50 35.85
C LEU A 192 -15.65 11.82 36.16
N LEU A 193 -16.94 11.92 35.82
CA LEU A 193 -17.79 13.10 36.04
C LEU A 193 -18.78 12.92 37.22
N VAL A 194 -18.49 12.02 38.16
CA VAL A 194 -19.32 11.77 39.36
C VAL A 194 -18.57 12.13 40.63
#